data_AF-A0A9P3LJZ1-F1
#
_entry.id   AF-A0A9P3LJZ1-F1
#
_cell.length_a   1.000
_cell.length_b   1.000
_cell.length_c   1.000
_cell.angle_alpha   90.00
_cell.angle_beta   90.00
_cell.angle_gamma   90.00
#
_symmetry.space_group_name_H-M   'P 1'
#
loop_
_entity.id
_entity.type
_entity.pdbx_description
1 polymer ?
#
loop_
_entity_poly.entity_id
_entity_poly.type
_entity_poly.pdbx_seq_one_letter_code
_entity_poly.pdbx_strand_id
1 'polypeptide(L)'
;MSQLSRFPGCLSMDNEAVECKQRLIELVHGEYMAALERGGYLTIDLHYVHQEVPSQLTSERGAAATELHDVDSQTSWQPLLPSCPVWHAVTWQDLSQRIDMAGFDQVNALTEDYINERLNSLWQQSHNAEDEGFPVDWSHSELFSATFGAPVFQLVHERKAILWIPLKSGTVMPIRSQTVVSRNVDRFHFADWVVAFTVDLKLCDHAAVPGVDAKWRSNFASSHSTWNDVSFSHLYMDLQHAELNLDCSNFADLSTTNDKGSIEKAHAAVIYVRDHYLKELASAGYHILASIPVSRAPPKHPGVLTSVTFFVDAKDVTDVPFDENSLSESSVQIAGMHLGRPLPSPLPHHLGTWITDVLTPSQGTLALSASSFLHAYLLPSLSEVNARTRVERVSQGASGVNLVRWCYHPRRVTGDCRFKPAVSPISSEGPLRFRWSIVRKFYLEQDGSCFVRSETENYIDFPTAPSLDGLDIVLRGSVNLEQTDKCWK
;
A
#
# COMPACT_ATOMS: atom_id res chain seq x y z
N MET A 1 -6.41 20.83 3.70
CA MET A 1 -5.78 20.32 2.46
C MET A 1 -5.64 21.33 1.32
N SER A 2 -6.26 22.52 1.36
CA SER A 2 -5.91 23.65 0.45
C SER A 2 -4.43 24.08 0.49
N GLN A 3 -3.65 23.52 1.43
CA GLN A 3 -2.22 23.75 1.61
C GLN A 3 -1.32 22.91 0.68
N LEU A 4 -1.83 21.85 0.04
CA LEU A 4 -1.03 20.92 -0.78
C LEU A 4 -0.99 21.28 -2.27
N SER A 5 -1.62 22.37 -2.70
CA SER A 5 -1.67 22.76 -4.11
C SER A 5 -1.61 24.28 -4.27
N ARG A 6 -0.68 24.76 -5.09
CA ARG A 6 -0.52 26.19 -5.40
C ARG A 6 -1.00 26.45 -6.83
N PHE A 7 -1.82 27.49 -6.99
CA PHE A 7 -2.34 27.90 -8.30
C PHE A 7 -1.95 29.36 -8.60
N PRO A 8 -0.65 29.65 -8.76
CA PRO A 8 -0.21 31.00 -9.09
C PRO A 8 -0.85 31.45 -10.41
N GLY A 9 -1.48 32.63 -10.40
CA GLY A 9 -2.18 33.19 -11.56
C GLY A 9 -3.67 32.81 -11.67
N CYS A 10 -4.20 31.90 -10.84
CA CYS A 10 -5.64 31.68 -10.75
C CYS A 10 -6.28 32.83 -9.96
N LEU A 11 -6.82 33.83 -10.66
CA LEU A 11 -7.54 34.94 -10.03
C LEU A 11 -8.85 34.40 -9.46
N SER A 12 -9.13 34.68 -8.17
CA SER A 12 -10.37 34.24 -7.51
C SER A 12 -11.65 34.78 -8.17
N MET A 13 -11.52 35.84 -8.96
CA MET A 13 -12.60 36.47 -9.71
C MET A 13 -12.84 35.81 -11.08
N ASP A 14 -11.91 34.96 -11.55
CA ASP A 14 -12.07 34.19 -12.78
C ASP A 14 -12.78 32.87 -12.45
N ASN A 15 -14.11 32.89 -12.55
CA ASN A 15 -14.97 31.74 -12.24
C ASN A 15 -14.56 30.47 -13.00
N GLU A 16 -13.98 30.60 -14.19
CA GLU A 16 -13.63 29.46 -15.03
C GLU A 16 -12.27 28.88 -14.65
N ALA A 17 -11.32 29.74 -14.28
CA ALA A 17 -10.07 29.30 -13.68
C ALA A 17 -10.35 28.57 -12.35
N VAL A 18 -11.29 29.08 -11.55
CA VAL A 18 -11.76 28.43 -10.32
C VAL A 18 -12.43 27.08 -10.62
N GLU A 19 -13.29 26.99 -11.64
CA GLU A 19 -13.93 25.73 -12.03
C GLU A 19 -12.90 24.69 -12.51
N CYS A 20 -11.95 25.08 -13.36
CA CYS A 20 -10.88 24.18 -13.82
C CYS A 20 -10.03 23.69 -12.65
N LYS A 21 -9.66 24.60 -11.74
CA LYS A 21 -8.94 24.26 -10.50
C LYS A 21 -9.72 23.23 -9.69
N GLN A 22 -11.01 23.48 -9.46
CA GLN A 22 -11.86 22.62 -8.66
C GLN A 22 -11.97 21.21 -9.29
N ARG A 23 -12.14 21.14 -10.61
CA ARG A 23 -12.21 19.86 -11.32
C ARG A 23 -10.91 19.07 -11.24
N LEU A 24 -9.75 19.73 -11.31
CA LEU A 24 -8.45 19.09 -11.14
C LEU A 24 -8.28 18.52 -9.72
N ILE A 25 -8.67 19.29 -8.70
CA ILE A 25 -8.65 18.83 -7.31
C ILE A 25 -9.58 17.62 -7.13
N GLU A 26 -10.81 17.69 -7.66
CA GLU A 26 -11.76 16.58 -7.61
C GLU A 26 -11.24 15.33 -8.30
N LEU A 27 -10.58 15.47 -9.45
CA LEU A 27 -10.03 14.33 -10.18
C LEU A 27 -8.88 13.64 -9.42
N VAL A 28 -7.95 14.41 -8.86
CA VAL A 28 -6.82 13.84 -8.11
C VAL A 28 -7.28 13.29 -6.77
N HIS A 29 -8.05 14.06 -6.00
CA HIS A 29 -8.45 13.70 -4.65
C HIS A 29 -9.71 12.82 -4.62
N GLY A 30 -10.79 13.28 -5.25
CA GLY A 30 -12.11 12.66 -5.16
C GLY A 30 -12.27 11.41 -6.04
N GLU A 31 -11.55 11.33 -7.15
CA GLU A 31 -11.62 10.17 -8.05
C GLU A 31 -10.43 9.22 -7.81
N TYR A 32 -9.19 9.71 -7.95
CA TYR A 32 -8.01 8.84 -7.92
C TYR A 32 -7.58 8.40 -6.52
N MET A 33 -7.30 9.33 -5.60
CA MET A 33 -6.89 8.96 -4.23
C MET A 33 -8.00 8.19 -3.52
N ALA A 34 -9.24 8.61 -3.68
CA ALA A 34 -10.39 7.86 -3.17
C ALA A 34 -10.54 6.47 -3.82
N ALA A 35 -10.12 6.25 -5.07
CA ALA A 35 -10.12 4.92 -5.67
C ALA A 35 -9.01 4.02 -5.09
N LEU A 36 -7.82 4.59 -4.83
CA LEU A 36 -6.74 3.87 -4.16
C LEU A 36 -7.09 3.54 -2.71
N GLU A 37 -7.64 4.50 -1.97
CA GLU A 37 -8.08 4.34 -0.59
C GLU A 37 -9.24 3.34 -0.49
N ARG A 38 -10.31 3.52 -1.28
CA ARG A 38 -11.42 2.56 -1.32
C ARG A 38 -10.96 1.17 -1.79
N GLY A 39 -9.93 1.12 -2.63
CA GLY A 39 -9.33 -0.13 -3.09
C GLY A 39 -8.40 -0.80 -2.08
N GLY A 40 -8.18 -0.19 -0.91
CA GLY A 40 -7.25 -0.69 0.11
C GLY A 40 -5.78 -0.63 -0.30
N TYR A 41 -5.46 0.12 -1.36
CA TYR A 41 -4.10 0.30 -1.88
C TYR A 41 -3.37 1.48 -1.24
N LEU A 42 -4.11 2.33 -0.54
CA LEU A 42 -3.57 3.49 0.15
C LEU A 42 -4.22 3.58 1.53
N THR A 43 -3.46 3.22 2.56
CA THR A 43 -3.79 3.54 3.94
C THR A 43 -3.04 4.83 4.28
N ILE A 44 -3.73 5.98 4.30
CA ILE A 44 -3.12 7.22 4.78
C ILE A 44 -3.22 7.19 6.30
N ASP A 45 -2.16 6.75 6.98
CA ASP A 45 -2.13 6.80 8.43
C ASP A 45 -1.86 8.24 8.89
N LEU A 46 -2.93 8.97 9.21
CA LEU A 46 -2.85 10.35 9.71
C LEU A 46 -2.39 10.42 11.19
N HIS A 47 -1.99 9.31 11.80
CA HIS A 47 -1.59 9.24 13.21
C HIS A 47 -0.15 9.68 13.50
N TYR A 48 0.62 10.12 12.50
CA TYR A 48 1.92 10.74 12.75
C TYR A 48 1.77 12.22 13.15
N VAL A 49 1.13 12.45 14.30
CA VAL A 49 1.45 13.65 15.10
C VAL A 49 2.92 13.53 15.42
N HIS A 50 3.72 14.53 15.07
CA HIS A 50 5.12 14.65 15.47
C HIS A 50 5.31 14.10 16.89
N GLN A 51 5.81 12.86 16.99
CA GLN A 51 6.48 12.44 18.20
C GLN A 51 7.77 13.26 18.12
N GLU A 52 7.77 14.40 18.79
CA GLU A 52 8.97 15.20 18.98
C GLU A 52 10.02 14.23 19.52
N VAL A 53 10.97 13.85 18.66
CA VAL A 53 12.16 13.12 19.09
C VAL A 53 12.73 13.99 20.20
N PRO A 54 12.76 13.54 21.47
CA PRO A 54 13.25 14.35 22.56
C PRO A 54 14.67 14.77 22.19
N SER A 55 14.83 16.06 21.92
CA SER A 55 16.12 16.66 21.57
C SER A 55 16.93 16.78 22.86
N GLN A 56 17.31 15.64 23.45
CA GLN A 56 18.13 15.60 24.64
C GLN A 56 19.04 14.38 24.58
N LEU A 57 20.23 14.58 24.00
CA LEU A 57 21.48 13.94 24.44
C LEU A 57 22.67 14.67 23.80
N THR A 58 22.76 15.98 24.03
CA THR A 58 24.06 16.63 24.15
C THR A 58 24.52 16.48 25.59
N SER A 59 25.45 15.54 25.76
CA SER A 59 26.37 15.36 26.89
C SER A 59 26.60 16.60 27.74
N GLU A 60 26.18 16.56 29.01
CA GLU A 60 26.94 17.18 30.10
C GLU A 60 27.14 16.19 31.24
N ARG A 61 28.42 16.04 31.58
CA ARG A 61 29.02 15.18 32.57
C ARG A 61 28.88 15.87 33.93
N GLY A 62 28.07 15.33 34.84
CA GLY A 62 27.95 15.86 36.21
C GLY A 62 27.42 14.81 37.18
N ALA A 63 28.26 14.39 38.10
CA ALA A 63 27.98 13.39 39.13
C ALA A 63 26.95 13.86 40.17
N ALA A 64 26.01 12.98 40.54
CA ALA A 64 25.56 12.79 41.92
C ALA A 64 24.68 11.54 42.02
N ALA A 65 25.00 10.70 43.00
CA ALA A 65 24.25 9.51 43.38
C ALA A 65 22.91 9.87 44.02
N THR A 66 21.86 9.11 43.75
CA THR A 66 20.75 8.88 44.68
C THR A 66 20.12 7.52 44.40
N GLU A 67 19.92 6.76 45.48
CA GLU A 67 19.42 5.40 45.56
C GLU A 67 17.88 5.30 45.44
N LEU A 68 17.44 4.10 45.06
CA LEU A 68 16.18 3.41 45.39
C LEU A 68 14.85 3.89 44.76
N HIS A 69 14.31 3.05 43.86
CA HIS A 69 13.01 2.41 44.09
C HIS A 69 12.80 1.17 43.19
N ASP A 70 12.50 0.03 43.84
CA ASP A 70 11.96 -1.20 43.24
C ASP A 70 10.64 -0.92 42.52
N VAL A 71 10.56 -1.27 41.23
CA VAL A 71 9.31 -1.40 40.47
C VAL A 71 9.42 -2.65 39.59
N ASP A 72 8.37 -3.48 39.66
CA ASP A 72 8.18 -4.79 39.06
C ASP A 72 8.87 -5.04 37.71
N SER A 73 9.66 -6.11 37.67
CA SER A 73 10.25 -6.68 36.47
C SER A 73 9.19 -7.33 35.57
N GLN A 74 8.52 -6.51 34.75
CA GLN A 74 8.00 -6.95 33.47
C GLN A 74 9.18 -7.30 32.57
N THR A 75 9.46 -8.59 32.40
CA THR A 75 10.36 -9.13 31.37
C THR A 75 9.70 -8.91 30.00
N SER A 76 9.74 -7.66 29.57
CA SER A 76 9.42 -7.24 28.22
C SER A 76 10.51 -7.80 27.31
N TRP A 77 10.18 -8.81 26.51
CA TRP A 77 10.94 -9.18 25.32
C TRP A 77 10.92 -8.00 24.34
N GLN A 78 11.74 -6.98 24.60
CA GLN A 78 12.12 -6.01 23.59
C GLN A 78 13.32 -6.62 22.85
N PRO A 79 13.24 -6.81 21.52
CA PRO A 79 14.43 -7.05 20.72
C PRO A 79 15.42 -5.94 21.05
N LEU A 80 16.62 -6.31 21.52
CA LEU A 80 17.72 -5.35 21.71
C LEU A 80 18.09 -4.81 20.33
N LEU A 81 17.50 -3.68 19.93
CA LEU A 81 17.88 -2.96 18.71
C LEU A 81 19.28 -2.38 18.92
N PRO A 82 20.31 -2.85 18.20
CA PRO A 82 21.64 -2.26 18.26
C PRO A 82 21.59 -0.83 17.71
N SER A 83 22.46 0.03 18.23
CA SER A 83 22.66 1.38 17.69
C SER A 83 23.16 1.30 16.23
N CYS A 84 22.28 1.60 15.28
CA CYS A 84 22.54 1.52 13.84
C CYS A 84 23.74 2.38 13.40
N PRO A 85 24.66 1.85 12.57
CA PRO A 85 25.58 2.65 11.77
C PRO A 85 24.82 3.56 10.80
N VAL A 86 25.38 4.72 10.49
CA VAL A 86 24.83 5.65 9.49
C VAL A 86 25.06 5.08 8.09
N TRP A 87 24.02 4.53 7.48
CA TRP A 87 24.07 3.91 6.14
C TRP A 87 23.85 4.92 5.01
N HIS A 88 24.38 4.58 3.82
CA HIS A 88 23.96 5.16 2.54
C HIS A 88 22.56 4.66 2.20
N ALA A 89 21.61 5.25 2.89
CA ALA A 89 20.19 5.05 2.78
C ALA A 89 19.75 5.11 1.29
N VAL A 90 19.06 4.07 0.78
CA VAL A 90 18.55 3.99 -0.60
C VAL A 90 17.49 5.05 -0.83
N THR A 91 17.86 6.21 -1.36
CA THR A 91 16.95 7.33 -1.49
C THR A 91 15.73 6.96 -2.36
N TRP A 92 14.60 7.68 -2.22
CA TRP A 92 13.49 7.54 -3.16
C TRP A 92 13.92 7.72 -4.63
N GLN A 93 14.99 8.48 -4.89
CA GLN A 93 15.61 8.59 -6.21
C GLN A 93 16.22 7.25 -6.64
N ASP A 94 17.05 6.63 -5.80
CA ASP A 94 17.60 5.31 -6.06
C ASP A 94 16.50 4.27 -6.30
N LEU A 95 15.47 4.28 -5.46
CA LEU A 95 14.33 3.37 -5.57
C LEU A 95 13.61 3.58 -6.92
N SER A 96 13.28 4.82 -7.28
CA SER A 96 12.60 5.15 -8.53
C SER A 96 13.40 4.82 -9.80
N GLN A 97 14.73 4.81 -9.72
CA GLN A 97 15.61 4.50 -10.85
C GLN A 97 15.93 3.00 -10.96
N ARG A 98 15.86 2.26 -9.84
CA ARG A 98 16.22 0.84 -9.79
C ARG A 98 15.02 -0.09 -9.87
N ILE A 99 13.84 0.38 -9.49
CA ILE A 99 12.62 -0.41 -9.55
C ILE A 99 12.29 -0.74 -11.01
N ASP A 100 12.31 -2.04 -11.30
CA ASP A 100 11.71 -2.59 -12.51
C ASP A 100 10.32 -3.12 -12.17
N MET A 101 9.29 -2.54 -12.80
CA MET A 101 7.91 -3.04 -12.68
C MET A 101 7.76 -4.44 -13.30
N ALA A 102 8.76 -4.99 -14.00
CA ALA A 102 8.76 -6.30 -14.65
C ALA A 102 7.53 -6.57 -15.54
N GLY A 103 7.01 -5.50 -16.16
CA GLY A 103 5.82 -5.54 -17.00
C GLY A 103 4.48 -5.44 -16.26
N PHE A 104 4.46 -5.36 -14.93
CA PHE A 104 3.26 -5.11 -14.12
C PHE A 104 2.79 -3.66 -14.20
N ASP A 105 1.49 -3.46 -14.00
CA ASP A 105 0.88 -2.13 -14.00
C ASP A 105 0.90 -1.46 -12.63
N GLN A 106 0.90 -2.28 -11.59
CA GLN A 106 0.91 -1.86 -10.20
C GLN A 106 1.67 -2.88 -9.36
N VAL A 107 2.48 -2.40 -8.43
CA VAL A 107 3.14 -3.19 -7.39
C VAL A 107 2.92 -2.50 -6.05
N ASN A 108 2.45 -3.25 -5.07
CA ASN A 108 2.29 -2.82 -3.68
C ASN A 108 3.14 -3.72 -2.78
N ALA A 109 4.12 -3.16 -2.08
CA ALA A 109 4.97 -3.88 -1.14
C ALA A 109 4.50 -3.64 0.29
N LEU A 110 4.26 -4.71 1.03
CA LEU A 110 3.93 -4.70 2.46
C LEU A 110 5.14 -5.20 3.24
N THR A 111 5.63 -4.40 4.19
CA THR A 111 6.78 -4.80 5.02
C THR A 111 6.35 -5.83 6.07
N GLU A 112 7.29 -6.67 6.51
CA GLU A 112 7.08 -7.56 7.65
C GLU A 112 6.64 -6.80 8.90
N ASP A 113 7.27 -5.64 9.15
CA ASP A 113 6.94 -4.77 10.28
C ASP A 113 5.51 -4.26 10.22
N TYR A 114 5.02 -3.82 9.06
CA TYR A 114 3.63 -3.42 8.89
C TYR A 114 2.65 -4.55 9.21
N ILE A 115 2.97 -5.78 8.77
CA ILE A 115 2.15 -6.96 9.07
C ILE A 115 2.11 -7.21 10.59
N ASN A 116 3.26 -7.14 11.26
CA ASN A 116 3.38 -7.30 12.71
C ASN A 116 2.64 -6.21 13.48
N GLU A 117 2.80 -4.94 13.10
CA GLU A 117 2.09 -3.81 13.69
C GLU A 117 0.58 -3.98 13.56
N ARG A 118 0.10 -4.42 12.39
CA ARG A 118 -1.33 -4.69 12.17
C ARG A 118 -1.83 -5.84 13.04
N LEU A 119 -1.10 -6.95 13.13
CA LEU A 119 -1.45 -8.09 13.99
C LEU A 119 -1.49 -7.68 15.48
N ASN A 120 -0.49 -6.92 15.92
CA ASN A 120 -0.44 -6.39 17.28
C ASN A 120 -1.60 -5.41 17.56
N SER A 121 -1.94 -4.54 16.60
CA SER A 121 -3.09 -3.64 16.73
C SER A 121 -4.41 -4.40 16.88
N LEU A 122 -4.63 -5.45 16.08
CA LEU A 122 -5.80 -6.32 16.19
C LEU A 122 -5.86 -7.03 17.55
N TRP A 123 -4.72 -7.48 18.08
CA TRP A 123 -4.61 -8.08 19.41
C TRP A 123 -4.82 -7.07 20.55
N GLN A 124 -4.35 -5.82 20.41
CA GLN A 124 -4.60 -4.77 21.40
C GLN A 124 -6.08 -4.34 21.42
N GLN A 125 -6.71 -4.24 20.25
CA GLN A 125 -8.12 -3.85 20.13
C GLN A 125 -9.06 -4.84 20.83
N SER A 126 -8.72 -6.13 20.84
CA SER A 126 -9.56 -7.15 21.49
C SER A 126 -9.54 -7.11 23.01
N HIS A 127 -8.58 -6.44 23.63
CA HIS A 127 -8.61 -6.18 25.07
C HIS A 127 -9.68 -5.15 25.46
N ASN A 128 -10.06 -4.28 24.53
CA ASN A 128 -10.94 -3.14 24.79
C ASN A 128 -12.36 -3.35 24.25
N ALA A 129 -12.57 -4.32 23.36
CA ALA A 129 -13.86 -4.58 22.73
C ALA A 129 -14.68 -5.58 23.55
N GLU A 130 -15.97 -5.27 23.79
CA GLU A 130 -16.94 -6.24 24.32
C GLU A 130 -17.37 -7.28 23.26
N ASP A 131 -17.08 -7.01 21.99
CA ASP A 131 -17.41 -7.87 20.84
C ASP A 131 -16.29 -8.86 20.48
N GLU A 132 -16.59 -9.79 19.56
CA GLU A 132 -15.70 -10.82 18.98
C GLU A 132 -14.40 -10.26 18.38
N GLY A 133 -13.47 -9.88 19.25
CA GLY A 133 -12.11 -9.49 18.91
C GLY A 133 -11.17 -10.69 18.77
N PHE A 134 -9.90 -10.39 18.48
CA PHE A 134 -8.82 -11.37 18.46
C PHE A 134 -8.80 -12.17 19.78
N PRO A 135 -8.82 -13.52 19.76
CA PRO A 135 -8.99 -14.34 20.95
C PRO A 135 -7.75 -14.32 21.85
N VAL A 136 -7.69 -13.35 22.77
CA VAL A 136 -6.60 -13.20 23.75
C VAL A 136 -6.66 -14.31 24.77
N ASP A 137 -7.81 -14.51 25.38
CA ASP A 137 -8.08 -15.62 26.28
C ASP A 137 -8.93 -16.65 25.54
N TRP A 138 -8.36 -17.84 25.34
CA TRP A 138 -9.05 -18.88 24.61
C TRP A 138 -8.93 -20.22 25.32
N SER A 139 -10.01 -21.00 25.27
CA SER A 139 -10.06 -22.32 25.89
C SER A 139 -10.77 -23.33 25.00
N HIS A 140 -10.31 -24.57 25.09
CA HIS A 140 -10.93 -25.73 24.47
C HIS A 140 -11.45 -26.67 25.56
N SER A 141 -12.72 -26.48 25.92
CA SER A 141 -13.34 -27.21 27.02
C SER A 141 -12.48 -27.07 28.30
N GLU A 142 -12.34 -28.14 29.07
CA GLU A 142 -11.48 -28.22 30.24
C GLU A 142 -10.05 -28.70 29.95
N LEU A 143 -9.75 -28.95 28.67
CA LEU A 143 -8.55 -29.65 28.24
C LEU A 143 -7.39 -28.71 27.97
N PHE A 144 -7.70 -27.48 27.54
CA PHE A 144 -6.71 -26.46 27.24
C PHE A 144 -7.30 -25.08 27.51
N SER A 145 -6.52 -24.22 28.15
CA SER A 145 -6.84 -22.80 28.28
C SER A 145 -5.54 -22.03 28.20
N ALA A 146 -5.50 -20.91 27.48
CA ALA A 146 -4.32 -20.07 27.43
C ALA A 146 -4.70 -18.60 27.26
N THR A 147 -3.87 -17.74 27.84
CA THR A 147 -3.77 -16.33 27.50
C THR A 147 -2.66 -16.16 26.49
N PHE A 148 -3.00 -15.65 25.31
CA PHE A 148 -2.13 -15.49 24.16
C PHE A 148 -1.56 -14.07 24.10
N GLY A 149 -0.27 -13.96 23.76
CA GLY A 149 0.33 -12.69 23.35
C GLY A 149 0.03 -12.36 21.88
N ALA A 150 0.40 -11.16 21.44
CA ALA A 150 0.33 -10.79 20.04
C ALA A 150 1.15 -11.77 19.19
N PRO A 151 0.60 -12.34 18.11
CA PRO A 151 1.37 -13.19 17.22
C PRO A 151 2.44 -12.38 16.52
N VAL A 152 3.58 -13.01 16.26
CA VAL A 152 4.69 -12.42 15.52
C VAL A 152 4.85 -13.18 14.21
N PHE A 153 5.08 -12.45 13.13
CA PHE A 153 5.16 -12.92 11.76
C PHE A 153 6.55 -12.60 11.20
N GLN A 154 7.23 -13.60 10.64
CA GLN A 154 8.47 -13.41 9.88
C GLN A 154 8.37 -14.09 8.53
N LEU A 155 8.71 -13.37 7.48
CA LEU A 155 8.79 -13.90 6.13
C LEU A 155 10.01 -14.77 5.96
N VAL A 156 9.83 -15.88 5.26
CA VAL A 156 10.92 -16.75 4.81
C VAL A 156 10.76 -17.02 3.31
N HIS A 157 11.76 -17.69 2.73
CA HIS A 157 11.78 -18.01 1.31
C HIS A 157 10.60 -18.89 0.86
N GLU A 158 10.40 -18.97 -0.46
CA GLU A 158 9.42 -19.88 -1.08
C GLU A 158 7.95 -19.60 -0.72
N ARG A 159 7.60 -18.33 -0.51
CA ARG A 159 6.23 -17.91 -0.12
C ARG A 159 5.79 -18.52 1.21
N LYS A 160 6.70 -18.67 2.15
CA LYS A 160 6.40 -19.15 3.50
C LYS A 160 6.65 -18.05 4.53
N ALA A 161 6.13 -18.27 5.73
CA ALA A 161 6.40 -17.45 6.89
C ALA A 161 6.53 -18.33 8.14
N ILE A 162 7.23 -17.82 9.15
CA ILE A 162 7.18 -18.35 10.51
C ILE A 162 6.22 -17.48 11.31
N LEU A 163 5.24 -18.13 11.94
CA LEU A 163 4.27 -17.51 12.83
C LEU A 163 4.54 -17.97 14.26
N TRP A 164 5.02 -17.08 15.12
CA TRP A 164 5.15 -17.35 16.54
C TRP A 164 3.86 -16.98 17.24
N ILE A 165 3.38 -17.92 18.06
CA ILE A 165 2.23 -17.75 18.93
C ILE A 165 2.76 -17.75 20.37
N PRO A 166 2.86 -16.59 21.03
CA PRO A 166 3.24 -16.53 22.44
C PRO A 166 2.06 -16.96 23.31
N LEU A 167 2.31 -17.89 24.24
CA LEU A 167 1.38 -18.35 25.26
C LEU A 167 1.88 -17.83 26.61
N LYS A 168 1.29 -16.73 27.08
CA LYS A 168 1.72 -16.04 28.31
C LYS A 168 1.53 -16.91 29.55
N SER A 169 0.36 -17.52 29.66
CA SER A 169 0.07 -18.51 30.71
C SER A 169 -1.10 -19.39 30.31
N GLY A 170 -1.26 -20.52 30.98
CA GLY A 170 -2.40 -21.38 30.73
C GLY A 170 -2.36 -22.73 31.42
N THR A 171 -3.30 -23.60 31.02
CA THR A 171 -3.37 -24.98 31.47
C THR A 171 -3.53 -25.92 30.28
N VAL A 172 -2.89 -27.09 30.36
CA VAL A 172 -3.04 -28.16 29.38
C VAL A 172 -3.20 -29.51 30.07
N MET A 173 -4.15 -30.30 29.60
CA MET A 173 -4.25 -31.73 29.92
C MET A 173 -3.41 -32.53 28.91
N PRO A 174 -2.43 -33.32 29.37
CA PRO A 174 -1.57 -34.09 28.47
C PRO A 174 -2.36 -35.17 27.73
N ILE A 175 -2.04 -35.35 26.45
CA ILE A 175 -2.62 -36.38 25.59
C ILE A 175 -1.68 -37.58 25.58
N ARG A 176 -2.17 -38.78 25.91
CA ARG A 176 -1.42 -40.04 25.68
C ARG A 176 -2.09 -40.85 24.58
N SER A 177 -1.30 -41.27 23.60
CA SER A 177 -1.75 -42.17 22.53
C SER A 177 -2.95 -41.66 21.71
N GLN A 178 -2.99 -40.36 21.40
CA GLN A 178 -4.09 -39.70 20.66
C GLN A 178 -5.48 -39.77 21.32
N THR A 179 -5.58 -40.29 22.55
CA THR A 179 -6.79 -40.29 23.35
C THR A 179 -6.58 -39.40 24.57
N VAL A 180 -7.55 -38.52 24.85
CA VAL A 180 -7.55 -37.74 26.10
C VAL A 180 -7.53 -38.73 27.26
N VAL A 181 -6.49 -38.64 28.10
CA VAL A 181 -6.36 -39.52 29.26
C VAL A 181 -7.50 -39.18 30.23
N SER A 182 -8.08 -40.21 30.84
CA SER A 182 -9.22 -40.15 31.77
C SER A 182 -9.22 -38.92 32.70
N ARG A 183 -10.42 -38.44 33.09
CA ARG A 183 -10.73 -37.21 33.87
C ARG A 183 -9.94 -36.95 35.17
N ASN A 184 -9.03 -37.83 35.58
CA ASN A 184 -8.24 -37.74 36.82
C ASN A 184 -6.75 -37.42 36.58
N VAL A 185 -6.37 -36.84 35.43
CA VAL A 185 -4.99 -36.36 35.22
C VAL A 185 -4.89 -34.90 35.62
N ASP A 186 -3.89 -34.59 36.46
CA ASP A 186 -3.62 -33.22 36.90
C ASP A 186 -3.35 -32.30 35.71
N ARG A 187 -3.95 -31.12 35.73
CA ARG A 187 -3.72 -30.07 34.73
C ARG A 187 -2.31 -29.54 34.90
N PHE A 188 -1.58 -29.45 33.79
CA PHE A 188 -0.28 -28.81 33.79
C PHE A 188 -0.43 -27.32 33.56
N HIS A 189 0.12 -26.52 34.46
CA HIS A 189 0.21 -25.07 34.30
C HIS A 189 1.50 -24.74 33.56
N PHE A 190 1.40 -23.90 32.54
CA PHE A 190 2.56 -23.38 31.79
C PHE A 190 2.57 -21.85 31.81
N ALA A 191 3.76 -21.28 31.65
CA ALA A 191 3.97 -19.86 31.44
C ALA A 191 5.06 -19.60 30.39
N ASP A 192 4.95 -18.48 29.70
CA ASP A 192 5.95 -17.98 28.74
C ASP A 192 6.40 -19.00 27.68
N TRP A 193 5.44 -19.79 27.18
CA TRP A 193 5.68 -20.69 26.06
C TRP A 193 5.56 -19.92 24.74
N VAL A 194 6.27 -20.37 23.72
CA VAL A 194 6.15 -19.87 22.35
C VAL A 194 6.08 -21.06 21.42
N VAL A 195 4.99 -21.16 20.67
CA VAL A 195 4.84 -22.19 19.64
C VAL A 195 4.99 -21.54 18.27
N ALA A 196 5.96 -21.99 17.50
CA ALA A 196 6.23 -21.48 16.16
C ALA A 196 5.68 -22.43 15.09
N PHE A 197 5.08 -21.86 14.05
CA PHE A 197 4.57 -22.62 12.90
C PHE A 197 5.14 -22.06 11.60
N THR A 198 5.58 -22.94 10.71
CA THR A 198 5.79 -22.59 9.31
C THR A 198 4.45 -22.65 8.59
N VAL A 199 4.10 -21.56 7.91
CA VAL A 199 2.84 -21.41 7.18
C VAL A 199 3.12 -20.98 5.74
N ASP A 200 2.37 -21.54 4.79
CA ASP A 200 2.39 -21.06 3.41
C ASP A 200 1.60 -19.77 3.29
N LEU A 201 2.08 -18.84 2.46
CA LEU A 201 1.33 -17.70 1.99
C LEU A 201 0.65 -18.06 0.67
N LYS A 202 -0.65 -17.76 0.58
CA LYS A 202 -1.47 -18.11 -0.58
C LYS A 202 -2.35 -16.93 -1.00
N LEU A 203 -2.71 -16.93 -2.28
CA LEU A 203 -3.63 -15.97 -2.88
C LEU A 203 -4.85 -16.74 -3.38
N CYS A 204 -6.05 -16.33 -2.99
CA CYS A 204 -7.29 -16.97 -3.42
C CYS A 204 -8.41 -15.95 -3.66
N ASP A 205 -9.46 -16.35 -4.37
CA ASP A 205 -10.67 -15.55 -4.51
C ASP A 205 -11.49 -15.54 -3.21
N HIS A 206 -12.26 -14.49 -2.97
CA HIS A 206 -13.13 -14.30 -1.79
C HIS A 206 -14.00 -15.51 -1.45
N ALA A 207 -14.59 -16.15 -2.46
CA ALA A 207 -15.45 -17.32 -2.25
C ALA A 207 -14.66 -18.57 -1.81
N ALA A 208 -13.35 -18.60 -2.09
CA ALA A 208 -12.47 -19.75 -1.87
C ALA A 208 -11.58 -19.60 -0.62
N VAL A 209 -11.72 -18.51 0.16
CA VAL A 209 -10.92 -18.32 1.38
C VAL A 209 -11.21 -19.48 2.35
N PRO A 210 -10.19 -20.27 2.73
CA PRO A 210 -10.38 -21.44 3.58
C PRO A 210 -10.61 -21.02 5.03
N GLY A 211 -11.46 -21.75 5.74
CA GLY A 211 -11.60 -21.61 7.20
C GLY A 211 -12.49 -20.48 7.67
N VAL A 212 -12.67 -19.39 6.91
CA VAL A 212 -13.56 -18.28 7.31
C VAL A 212 -15.00 -18.74 7.48
N ASP A 213 -15.69 -18.19 8.46
CA ASP A 213 -17.08 -18.52 8.75
C ASP A 213 -18.08 -17.74 7.87
N ALA A 214 -19.38 -17.94 8.09
CA ALA A 214 -20.43 -17.21 7.36
C ALA A 214 -20.57 -15.76 7.83
N LYS A 215 -20.28 -15.49 9.11
CA LYS A 215 -20.42 -14.17 9.72
C LYS A 215 -19.40 -13.20 9.14
N TRP A 216 -18.13 -13.59 9.10
CA TRP A 216 -17.05 -12.85 8.46
C TRP A 216 -17.39 -12.52 7.01
N ARG A 217 -17.85 -13.51 6.22
CA ARG A 217 -18.24 -13.28 4.82
C ARG A 217 -19.36 -12.25 4.70
N SER A 218 -20.37 -12.34 5.56
CA SER A 218 -21.49 -11.37 5.59
C SER A 218 -21.00 -9.98 5.95
N ASN A 219 -20.17 -9.85 6.99
CA ASN A 219 -19.60 -8.58 7.43
C ASN A 219 -18.75 -7.96 6.31
N PHE A 220 -17.85 -8.75 5.71
CA PHE A 220 -17.01 -8.30 4.60
C PHE A 220 -17.86 -7.83 3.41
N ALA A 221 -18.89 -8.58 3.02
CA ALA A 221 -19.79 -8.21 1.94
C ALA A 221 -20.56 -6.91 2.24
N SER A 222 -20.99 -6.71 3.49
CA SER A 222 -21.71 -5.50 3.90
C SER A 222 -20.83 -4.25 3.79
N SER A 223 -19.57 -4.34 4.25
CA SER A 223 -18.58 -3.26 4.19
C SER A 223 -18.16 -2.89 2.76
N HIS A 224 -18.29 -3.82 1.81
CA HIS A 224 -17.87 -3.64 0.41
C HIS A 224 -19.03 -3.70 -0.59
N SER A 225 -20.27 -3.54 -0.12
CA SER A 225 -21.50 -3.67 -0.92
C SER A 225 -21.61 -2.68 -2.10
N THR A 226 -20.78 -1.64 -2.13
CA THR A 226 -20.74 -0.66 -3.23
C THR A 226 -20.00 -1.17 -4.48
N TRP A 227 -19.37 -2.34 -4.42
CA TRP A 227 -18.47 -2.89 -5.44
C TRP A 227 -19.10 -4.03 -6.27
N ASN A 228 -20.26 -3.78 -6.90
CA ASN A 228 -21.05 -4.82 -7.59
C ASN A 228 -20.31 -5.55 -8.74
N ASP A 229 -19.35 -4.89 -9.40
CA ASP A 229 -18.61 -5.42 -10.56
C ASP A 229 -17.18 -5.90 -10.21
N VAL A 230 -16.89 -6.04 -8.91
CA VAL A 230 -15.55 -6.36 -8.42
C VAL A 230 -15.61 -7.54 -7.46
N SER A 231 -14.75 -8.51 -7.70
CA SER A 231 -14.45 -9.57 -6.74
C SER A 231 -13.23 -9.20 -5.90
N PHE A 232 -12.99 -9.90 -4.81
CA PHE A 232 -11.78 -9.72 -4.02
C PHE A 232 -10.90 -10.96 -4.12
N SER A 233 -9.59 -10.75 -4.21
CA SER A 233 -8.57 -11.76 -3.99
C SER A 233 -7.89 -11.49 -2.65
N HIS A 234 -7.71 -12.52 -1.83
CA HIS A 234 -7.13 -12.41 -0.50
C HIS A 234 -5.77 -13.07 -0.46
N LEU A 235 -4.77 -12.31 -0.03
CA LEU A 235 -3.49 -12.84 0.41
C LEU A 235 -3.64 -13.27 1.86
N TYR A 236 -3.35 -14.53 2.17
CA TYR A 236 -3.59 -15.10 3.50
C TYR A 236 -2.50 -16.10 3.91
N MET A 237 -2.39 -16.32 5.22
CA MET A 237 -1.59 -17.38 5.83
C MET A 237 -2.41 -18.68 5.88
N ASP A 238 -1.88 -19.79 5.34
CA ASP A 238 -2.57 -21.08 5.38
C ASP A 238 -2.46 -21.75 6.75
N LEU A 239 -3.24 -21.23 7.71
CA LEU A 239 -3.28 -21.73 9.08
C LEU A 239 -3.82 -23.16 9.19
N GLN A 240 -4.51 -23.68 8.18
CA GLN A 240 -5.05 -25.04 8.20
C GLN A 240 -3.96 -26.11 8.02
N HIS A 241 -2.89 -25.75 7.32
CA HIS A 241 -1.75 -26.62 7.02
C HIS A 241 -0.48 -26.14 7.74
N ALA A 242 -0.64 -25.42 8.85
CA ALA A 242 0.47 -24.95 9.67
C ALA A 242 1.34 -26.11 10.18
N GLU A 243 2.62 -26.09 9.87
CA GLU A 243 3.59 -27.10 10.29
C GLU A 243 4.36 -26.63 11.52
N LEU A 244 4.47 -27.46 12.56
CA LEU A 244 5.23 -27.09 13.76
C LEU A 244 6.70 -26.87 13.38
N ASN A 245 7.24 -25.69 13.73
CA ASN A 245 8.67 -25.43 13.69
C ASN A 245 9.24 -25.58 15.11
N LEU A 246 9.81 -26.75 15.40
CA LEU A 246 10.33 -27.06 16.72
C LEU A 246 11.55 -26.22 17.08
N ASP A 247 12.42 -25.94 16.10
CA ASP A 247 13.67 -25.20 16.30
C ASP A 247 13.42 -23.73 16.68
N CYS A 248 12.29 -23.17 16.24
CA CYS A 248 11.84 -21.82 16.59
C CYS A 248 10.86 -21.79 17.78
N SER A 249 10.48 -22.94 18.34
CA SER A 249 9.57 -23.02 19.49
C SER A 249 10.33 -23.05 20.82
N ASN A 250 9.73 -22.50 21.89
CA ASN A 250 10.31 -22.45 23.22
C ASN A 250 9.30 -22.89 24.28
N PHE A 251 9.72 -23.79 25.18
CA PHE A 251 8.91 -24.36 26.25
C PHE A 251 9.66 -24.28 27.59
N ALA A 252 9.83 -23.07 28.13
CA ALA A 252 10.73 -22.77 29.25
C ALA A 252 10.58 -23.71 30.47
N ASP A 253 9.35 -24.05 30.85
CA ASP A 253 9.04 -24.85 32.05
C ASP A 253 9.30 -26.37 31.92
N LEU A 254 9.55 -26.87 30.71
CA LEU A 254 9.75 -28.31 30.49
C LEU A 254 11.14 -28.79 30.91
N SER A 255 12.09 -27.87 31.08
CA SER A 255 13.48 -28.19 31.42
C SER A 255 13.75 -28.23 32.93
N THR A 256 12.95 -27.51 33.73
CA THR A 256 13.17 -27.30 35.17
C THR A 256 12.41 -28.31 36.04
N THR A 257 11.35 -28.89 35.51
CA THR A 257 10.49 -29.81 36.24
C THR A 257 10.92 -31.26 35.99
N ASN A 258 11.23 -32.01 37.05
CA ASN A 258 11.45 -33.48 37.02
C ASN A 258 10.17 -34.27 36.67
N ASP A 259 9.25 -33.62 35.97
CA ASP A 259 7.88 -34.06 35.81
C ASP A 259 7.78 -35.03 34.63
N LYS A 260 7.18 -36.19 34.89
CA LYS A 260 7.08 -37.26 33.90
C LYS A 260 6.07 -36.84 32.83
N GLY A 261 6.54 -36.69 31.60
CA GLY A 261 5.70 -36.45 30.43
C GLY A 261 5.66 -35.00 29.95
N SER A 262 6.79 -34.28 30.08
CA SER A 262 6.99 -32.93 29.53
C SER A 262 6.71 -32.86 28.02
N ILE A 263 7.15 -33.87 27.27
CA ILE A 263 6.95 -33.97 25.81
C ILE A 263 5.46 -34.09 25.48
N GLU A 264 4.71 -34.93 26.20
CA GLU A 264 3.27 -35.12 25.98
C GLU A 264 2.47 -33.84 26.26
N LYS A 265 2.93 -33.02 27.21
CA LYS A 265 2.31 -31.71 27.52
C LYS A 265 2.57 -30.69 26.41
N ALA A 266 3.83 -30.56 25.96
CA ALA A 266 4.18 -29.70 24.82
C ALA A 266 3.41 -30.11 23.57
N HIS A 267 3.42 -31.41 23.25
CA HIS A 267 2.71 -31.96 22.10
C HIS A 267 1.20 -31.71 22.18
N ALA A 268 0.58 -31.86 23.37
CA ALA A 268 -0.82 -31.53 23.57
C ALA A 268 -1.10 -30.04 23.31
N ALA A 269 -0.28 -29.13 23.85
CA ALA A 269 -0.43 -27.70 23.60
C ALA A 269 -0.30 -27.36 22.11
N VAL A 270 0.69 -27.93 21.40
CA VAL A 270 0.85 -27.76 19.96
C VAL A 270 -0.41 -28.21 19.21
N ILE A 271 -0.99 -29.37 19.56
CA ILE A 271 -2.23 -29.87 18.96
C ILE A 271 -3.38 -28.88 19.18
N TYR A 272 -3.58 -28.40 20.42
CA TYR A 272 -4.67 -27.45 20.69
C TYR A 272 -4.47 -26.11 19.97
N VAL A 273 -3.23 -25.63 19.91
CA VAL A 273 -2.92 -24.39 19.18
C VAL A 273 -3.17 -24.59 17.67
N ARG A 274 -2.56 -25.61 17.07
CA ARG A 274 -2.65 -25.87 15.62
C ARG A 274 -4.06 -26.25 15.16
N ASP A 275 -4.65 -27.24 15.83
CA ASP A 275 -5.86 -27.89 15.32
C ASP A 275 -7.15 -27.19 15.76
N HIS A 276 -7.07 -26.21 16.67
CA HIS A 276 -8.23 -25.50 17.18
C HIS A 276 -8.01 -23.98 17.21
N TYR A 277 -7.03 -23.45 17.94
CA TYR A 277 -6.85 -22.00 18.08
C TYR A 277 -6.55 -21.31 16.74
N LEU A 278 -5.62 -21.85 15.94
CA LEU A 278 -5.32 -21.30 14.60
C LEU A 278 -6.52 -21.38 13.65
N LYS A 279 -7.41 -22.38 13.83
CA LYS A 279 -8.65 -22.47 13.06
C LYS A 279 -9.67 -21.42 13.49
N GLU A 280 -9.69 -21.05 14.76
CA GLU A 280 -10.50 -19.93 15.27
C GLU A 280 -10.00 -18.58 14.72
N LEU A 281 -8.68 -18.39 14.64
CA LEU A 281 -8.11 -17.22 13.97
C LEU A 281 -8.48 -17.18 12.48
N ALA A 282 -8.48 -18.35 11.84
CA ALA A 282 -8.89 -18.46 10.45
C ALA A 282 -10.39 -18.19 10.25
N SER A 283 -11.26 -18.69 11.14
CA SER A 283 -12.72 -18.50 11.07
C SER A 283 -13.13 -17.05 11.15
N ALA A 284 -12.47 -16.28 12.03
CA ALA A 284 -12.65 -14.84 12.17
C ALA A 284 -11.92 -14.00 11.09
N GLY A 285 -11.16 -14.62 10.18
CA GLY A 285 -10.48 -13.93 9.09
C GLY A 285 -9.17 -13.23 9.46
N TYR A 286 -8.61 -13.46 10.66
CA TYR A 286 -7.35 -12.82 11.10
C TYR A 286 -6.11 -13.30 10.34
N HIS A 287 -6.21 -14.44 9.66
CA HIS A 287 -5.17 -14.94 8.76
C HIS A 287 -5.05 -14.20 7.42
N ILE A 288 -5.93 -13.24 7.11
CA ILE A 288 -5.92 -12.47 5.85
C ILE A 288 -5.01 -11.25 5.99
N LEU A 289 -3.89 -11.28 5.26
CA LEU A 289 -2.87 -10.24 5.26
C LEU A 289 -3.28 -9.04 4.38
N ALA A 290 -3.91 -9.29 3.23
CA ALA A 290 -4.42 -8.24 2.36
C ALA A 290 -5.66 -8.69 1.59
N SER A 291 -6.60 -7.78 1.35
CA SER A 291 -7.77 -7.99 0.50
C SER A 291 -7.69 -7.05 -0.69
N ILE A 292 -7.59 -7.62 -1.89
CA ILE A 292 -7.27 -6.91 -3.11
C ILE A 292 -8.48 -6.92 -4.03
N PRO A 293 -9.06 -5.76 -4.40
CA PRO A 293 -10.14 -5.73 -5.36
C PRO A 293 -9.65 -6.10 -6.77
N VAL A 294 -10.37 -7.00 -7.41
CA VAL A 294 -10.10 -7.51 -8.76
C VAL A 294 -11.38 -7.48 -9.59
N SER A 295 -11.41 -6.63 -10.61
CA SER A 295 -12.53 -6.53 -11.54
C SER A 295 -12.50 -7.68 -12.55
N ARG A 296 -13.66 -8.31 -12.73
CA ARG A 296 -13.85 -9.42 -13.69
C ARG A 296 -14.21 -8.95 -15.10
N ALA A 297 -14.62 -7.69 -15.22
CA ALA A 297 -14.93 -7.03 -16.48
C ALA A 297 -13.93 -5.88 -16.69
N PRO A 298 -13.78 -5.36 -17.92
CA PRO A 298 -13.02 -4.13 -18.13
C PRO A 298 -13.61 -3.05 -17.22
N PRO A 299 -12.86 -2.59 -16.20
CA PRO A 299 -13.46 -1.79 -15.15
C PRO A 299 -13.87 -0.43 -15.74
N LYS A 300 -15.05 0.05 -15.36
CA LYS A 300 -15.44 1.46 -15.60
C LYS A 300 -14.58 2.42 -14.79
N HIS A 301 -14.00 1.93 -13.70
CA HIS A 301 -13.19 2.71 -12.78
C HIS A 301 -11.69 2.52 -13.06
N PRO A 302 -10.95 3.61 -13.30
CA PRO A 302 -9.51 3.54 -13.42
C PRO A 302 -8.89 3.12 -12.07
N GLY A 303 -7.86 2.28 -12.12
CA GLY A 303 -7.08 1.86 -10.94
C GLY A 303 -7.46 0.51 -10.32
N VAL A 304 -8.57 -0.12 -10.72
CA VAL A 304 -8.91 -1.47 -10.23
C VAL A 304 -8.14 -2.54 -11.00
N LEU A 305 -7.49 -3.45 -10.28
CA LEU A 305 -6.77 -4.58 -10.88
C LEU A 305 -7.74 -5.53 -11.58
N THR A 306 -7.26 -6.18 -12.64
CA THR A 306 -7.99 -7.20 -13.40
C THR A 306 -7.35 -8.58 -13.28
N SER A 307 -6.08 -8.62 -12.90
CA SER A 307 -5.37 -9.82 -12.47
C SER A 307 -4.34 -9.44 -11.43
N VAL A 308 -4.05 -10.36 -10.52
CA VAL A 308 -3.13 -10.14 -9.40
C VAL A 308 -2.28 -11.40 -9.15
N THR A 309 -1.06 -11.19 -8.70
CA THR A 309 -0.14 -12.20 -8.18
C THR A 309 0.61 -11.60 -6.99
N PHE A 310 1.42 -12.40 -6.32
CA PHE A 310 2.32 -11.89 -5.29
C PHE A 310 3.69 -12.59 -5.32
N PHE A 311 4.65 -11.91 -4.70
CA PHE A 311 6.02 -12.34 -4.50
C PHE A 311 6.39 -12.12 -3.04
N VAL A 312 7.34 -12.92 -2.55
CA VAL A 312 7.93 -12.73 -1.23
C VAL A 312 9.40 -12.44 -1.45
N ASP A 313 9.84 -11.30 -0.92
CA ASP A 313 11.24 -10.93 -0.84
C ASP A 313 11.63 -11.08 0.62
N ALA A 314 12.39 -12.13 0.95
CA ALA A 314 12.78 -12.45 2.31
C ALA A 314 14.28 -12.73 2.34
N LYS A 315 14.93 -12.50 3.48
CA LYS A 315 16.33 -12.92 3.66
C LYS A 315 16.42 -14.40 3.97
N ASP A 316 17.53 -15.01 3.56
CA ASP A 316 17.80 -16.41 3.86
C ASP A 316 18.12 -16.50 5.35
N VAL A 317 17.35 -17.30 6.08
CA VAL A 317 17.53 -17.48 7.54
C VAL A 317 18.76 -18.38 7.83
N THR A 318 19.46 -18.86 6.81
CA THR A 318 20.59 -19.78 6.98
C THR A 318 21.81 -19.11 7.62
N ASP A 319 22.16 -19.51 8.85
CA ASP A 319 23.47 -19.61 9.54
C ASP A 319 24.59 -18.57 9.33
N VAL A 320 24.37 -17.51 8.54
CA VAL A 320 25.34 -16.41 8.42
C VAL A 320 25.25 -15.62 9.72
N PRO A 321 26.37 -15.42 10.45
CA PRO A 321 26.37 -14.61 11.66
C PRO A 321 25.81 -13.24 11.28
N PHE A 322 24.68 -12.90 11.90
CA PHE A 322 23.89 -11.68 11.72
C PHE A 322 24.75 -10.53 11.19
N ASP A 323 24.77 -10.33 9.87
CA ASP A 323 25.45 -9.20 9.27
C ASP A 323 24.49 -8.02 9.40
N GLU A 324 24.69 -7.24 10.47
CA GLU A 324 23.99 -5.99 10.79
C GLU A 324 23.94 -5.02 9.60
N ASN A 325 24.75 -5.23 8.57
CA ASN A 325 24.86 -4.40 7.38
C ASN A 325 23.84 -4.71 6.28
N SER A 326 23.11 -5.83 6.36
CA SER A 326 22.05 -6.15 5.39
C SER A 326 20.69 -5.95 6.06
N LEU A 327 20.19 -4.73 6.09
CA LEU A 327 18.86 -4.38 6.64
C LEU A 327 17.78 -4.31 5.55
N SER A 328 17.90 -5.04 4.43
CA SER A 328 16.77 -5.13 3.49
C SER A 328 15.56 -5.74 4.20
N GLU A 329 14.54 -4.95 4.52
CA GLU A 329 13.32 -5.45 5.16
C GLU A 329 12.65 -6.50 4.28
N SER A 330 12.28 -7.64 4.88
CA SER A 330 11.50 -8.65 4.17
C SER A 330 10.11 -8.09 3.84
N SER A 331 9.58 -8.45 2.68
CA SER A 331 8.32 -7.90 2.18
C SER A 331 7.48 -8.88 1.38
N VAL A 332 6.17 -8.68 1.43
CA VAL A 332 5.23 -9.28 0.48
C VAL A 332 4.87 -8.26 -0.58
N GLN A 333 5.13 -8.58 -1.84
CA GLN A 333 4.92 -7.69 -2.96
C GLN A 333 3.74 -8.20 -3.79
N ILE A 334 2.64 -7.45 -3.76
CA ILE A 334 1.40 -7.72 -4.50
C ILE A 334 1.48 -6.98 -5.84
N ALA A 335 1.47 -7.71 -6.94
CA ALA A 335 1.60 -7.15 -8.28
C ALA A 335 0.37 -7.45 -9.13
N GLY A 336 -0.03 -6.53 -10.01
CA GLY A 336 -1.21 -6.73 -10.83
C GLY A 336 -1.27 -5.92 -12.12
N MET A 337 -2.32 -6.19 -12.89
CA MET A 337 -2.57 -5.63 -14.21
C MET A 337 -3.88 -4.87 -14.25
N HIS A 338 -3.94 -3.79 -15.02
CA HIS A 338 -5.18 -3.04 -15.29
C HIS A 338 -5.77 -3.40 -16.65
N LEU A 339 -7.03 -3.01 -16.86
CA LEU A 339 -7.70 -3.03 -18.18
C LEU A 339 -7.72 -4.39 -18.89
N GLY A 340 -7.70 -5.49 -18.15
CA GLY A 340 -7.75 -6.85 -18.69
C GLY A 340 -6.45 -7.29 -19.35
N ARG A 341 -5.34 -6.57 -19.10
CA ARG A 341 -4.02 -7.02 -19.56
C ARG A 341 -3.62 -8.31 -18.83
N PRO A 342 -3.04 -9.29 -19.54
CA PRO A 342 -2.59 -10.52 -18.90
C PRO A 342 -1.37 -10.27 -18.03
N LEU A 343 -1.17 -11.12 -17.03
CA LEU A 343 0.08 -11.14 -16.24
C LEU A 343 1.29 -11.39 -17.16
N PRO A 344 2.48 -10.84 -16.84
CA PRO A 344 3.71 -11.14 -17.55
C PRO A 344 3.95 -12.65 -17.66
N SER A 345 4.42 -13.11 -18.83
CA SER A 345 4.72 -14.52 -19.08
C SER A 345 6.10 -14.66 -19.74
N PRO A 346 7.05 -15.39 -19.12
CA PRO A 346 6.95 -16.01 -17.80
C PRO A 346 6.83 -14.97 -16.67
N LEU A 347 6.26 -15.38 -15.53
CA LEU A 347 6.31 -14.55 -14.32
C LEU A 347 7.77 -14.44 -13.85
N PRO A 348 8.24 -13.26 -13.43
CA PRO A 348 9.58 -13.13 -12.86
C PRO A 348 9.69 -13.96 -11.57
N HIS A 349 10.89 -14.40 -11.22
CA HIS A 349 11.11 -15.14 -9.98
C HIS A 349 11.14 -14.22 -8.75
N HIS A 350 11.65 -13.00 -8.93
CA HIS A 350 11.72 -11.95 -7.92
C HIS A 350 11.45 -10.60 -8.60
N LEU A 351 10.97 -9.63 -7.82
CA LEU A 351 10.69 -8.27 -8.28
C LEU A 351 11.75 -7.25 -7.78
N GLY A 352 12.75 -7.70 -7.01
CA GLY A 352 13.78 -6.84 -6.42
C GLY A 352 13.32 -6.21 -5.10
N THR A 353 14.06 -5.22 -4.61
CA THR A 353 13.80 -4.52 -3.34
C THR A 353 12.92 -3.30 -3.56
N TRP A 354 11.78 -3.24 -2.86
CA TRP A 354 10.75 -2.19 -3.01
C TRP A 354 10.56 -1.30 -1.78
N ILE A 355 11.37 -1.50 -0.74
CA ILE A 355 11.30 -0.76 0.52
C ILE A 355 12.53 0.15 0.65
N THR A 356 12.34 1.32 1.25
CA THR A 356 13.36 2.34 1.49
C THR A 356 13.39 2.75 2.96
N ASP A 357 14.57 2.74 3.58
CA ASP A 357 14.74 3.03 5.02
C ASP A 357 15.13 4.49 5.34
N VAL A 358 15.05 5.41 4.36
CA VAL A 358 15.91 6.61 4.39
C VAL A 358 15.46 7.76 5.26
N LEU A 359 14.18 7.88 5.60
CA LEU A 359 13.68 9.07 6.31
C LEU A 359 12.61 8.77 7.36
N THR A 360 11.78 7.78 7.08
CA THR A 360 10.79 7.18 7.96
C THR A 360 10.61 5.76 7.44
N PRO A 361 10.63 4.71 8.27
CA PRO A 361 10.35 3.36 7.81
C PRO A 361 9.00 3.37 7.09
N SER A 362 9.03 3.17 5.77
CA SER A 362 7.80 3.15 4.98
C SER A 362 7.10 1.82 5.27
N GLN A 363 5.93 1.86 5.91
CA GLN A 363 5.10 0.67 6.15
C GLN A 363 4.69 -0.07 4.86
N GLY A 364 4.85 0.58 3.70
CA GLY A 364 4.77 -0.05 2.40
C GLY A 364 5.06 0.93 1.27
N THR A 365 5.17 0.39 0.06
CA THR A 365 5.40 1.16 -1.17
C THR A 365 4.36 0.80 -2.22
N LEU A 366 3.69 1.80 -2.80
CA LEU A 366 2.84 1.64 -3.98
C LEU A 366 3.53 2.27 -5.19
N ALA A 367 3.68 1.49 -6.26
CA ALA A 367 4.12 1.99 -7.55
C ALA A 367 3.13 1.67 -8.64
N LEU A 368 3.06 2.58 -9.62
CA LEU A 368 2.22 2.45 -10.80
C LEU A 368 3.07 2.66 -12.05
N SER A 369 2.82 1.83 -13.06
CA SER A 369 3.53 1.97 -14.33
C SER A 369 3.14 3.29 -15.00
N ALA A 370 4.11 3.91 -15.69
CA ALA A 370 3.83 5.10 -16.50
C ALA A 370 2.76 4.82 -17.58
N SER A 371 2.71 3.60 -18.11
CA SER A 371 1.69 3.23 -19.10
C SER A 371 0.27 3.29 -18.53
N SER A 372 0.08 2.82 -17.29
CA SER A 372 -1.23 2.72 -16.66
C SER A 372 -1.66 4.02 -16.00
N PHE A 373 -0.76 4.67 -15.28
CA PHE A 373 -1.08 5.90 -14.57
C PHE A 373 -0.93 7.13 -15.45
N LEU A 374 0.29 7.38 -15.96
CA LEU A 374 0.57 8.61 -16.69
C LEU A 374 -0.15 8.65 -18.04
N HIS A 375 -0.01 7.61 -18.85
CA HIS A 375 -0.53 7.60 -20.22
C HIS A 375 -2.00 7.24 -20.34
N ALA A 376 -2.47 6.23 -19.60
CA ALA A 376 -3.86 5.79 -19.71
C ALA A 376 -4.84 6.63 -18.88
N TYR A 377 -4.38 7.28 -17.81
CA TYR A 377 -5.27 8.01 -16.89
C TYR A 377 -4.97 9.51 -16.81
N LEU A 378 -3.77 9.90 -16.39
CA LEU A 378 -3.47 11.27 -16.03
C LEU A 378 -3.40 12.22 -17.24
N LEU A 379 -2.64 11.88 -18.28
CA LEU A 379 -2.52 12.72 -19.48
C LEU A 379 -3.86 12.91 -20.22
N PRO A 380 -4.70 11.87 -20.42
CA PRO A 380 -6.04 12.06 -20.98
C PRO A 380 -6.91 13.02 -20.16
N SER A 381 -6.85 12.91 -18.84
CA SER A 381 -7.60 13.80 -17.93
C SER A 381 -7.12 15.25 -18.03
N LEU A 382 -5.81 15.47 -17.98
CA LEU A 382 -5.22 16.81 -18.10
C LEU A 382 -5.41 17.40 -19.51
N SER A 383 -5.57 16.57 -20.54
CA SER A 383 -5.86 17.01 -21.91
C SER A 383 -7.21 17.72 -22.04
N GLU A 384 -8.10 17.66 -21.05
CA GLU A 384 -9.33 18.46 -21.03
C GLU A 384 -9.01 19.97 -21.01
N VAL A 385 -7.94 20.39 -20.32
CA VAL A 385 -7.51 21.79 -20.29
C VAL A 385 -7.19 22.30 -21.69
N ASN A 386 -6.60 21.47 -22.54
CA ASN A 386 -6.33 21.81 -23.93
C ASN A 386 -7.63 22.08 -24.72
N ALA A 387 -8.69 21.30 -24.47
CA ALA A 387 -9.98 21.54 -25.10
C ALA A 387 -10.67 22.82 -24.56
N ARG A 388 -10.48 23.15 -23.29
CA ARG A 388 -11.02 24.38 -22.68
C ARG A 388 -10.24 25.63 -23.11
N THR A 389 -8.94 25.54 -23.33
CA THR A 389 -8.08 26.68 -23.71
C THR A 389 -8.00 26.91 -25.22
N ARG A 390 -8.24 25.88 -26.04
CA ARG A 390 -8.25 25.99 -27.50
C ARG A 390 -9.36 26.90 -27.98
N VAL A 391 -9.01 27.87 -28.81
CA VAL A 391 -9.95 28.79 -29.47
C VAL A 391 -10.24 28.33 -30.89
N GLU A 392 -11.52 28.29 -31.26
CA GLU A 392 -12.03 27.86 -32.56
C GLU A 392 -13.15 28.76 -33.07
N ARG A 393 -13.37 28.80 -34.39
CA ARG A 393 -14.41 29.61 -35.03
C ARG A 393 -15.70 28.82 -35.22
N VAL A 394 -16.85 29.38 -34.81
CA VAL A 394 -18.17 28.70 -34.96
C VAL A 394 -18.85 28.98 -36.29
N SER A 395 -18.76 30.21 -36.81
CA SER A 395 -19.47 30.58 -38.05
C SER A 395 -18.85 31.78 -38.77
N GLN A 396 -19.20 31.91 -40.05
CA GLN A 396 -19.05 33.14 -40.85
C GLN A 396 -20.38 33.90 -40.78
N GLY A 397 -20.50 34.82 -39.82
CA GLY A 397 -21.55 35.84 -39.85
C GLY A 397 -21.14 37.00 -40.78
N ALA A 398 -22.10 37.79 -41.24
CA ALA A 398 -21.86 38.92 -42.15
C ALA A 398 -21.01 40.07 -41.54
N SER A 399 -20.71 40.04 -40.24
CA SER A 399 -19.88 41.05 -39.58
C SER A 399 -19.18 40.45 -38.36
N GLY A 400 -17.96 39.93 -38.55
CA GLY A 400 -17.05 39.54 -37.47
C GLY A 400 -16.76 38.04 -37.35
N VAL A 401 -15.67 37.74 -36.64
CA VAL A 401 -15.28 36.38 -36.26
C VAL A 401 -15.80 36.08 -34.86
N ASN A 402 -16.70 35.11 -34.78
CA ASN A 402 -17.16 34.58 -33.51
C ASN A 402 -16.25 33.40 -33.12
N LEU A 403 -15.50 33.61 -32.04
CA LEU A 403 -14.59 32.64 -31.46
C LEU A 403 -15.25 32.00 -30.24
N VAL A 404 -15.16 30.68 -30.15
CA VAL A 404 -15.54 29.91 -28.97
C VAL A 404 -14.41 28.98 -28.58
N ARG A 405 -14.51 28.42 -27.38
CA ARG A 405 -13.60 27.35 -26.96
C ARG A 405 -13.98 26.03 -27.58
N TRP A 406 -12.99 25.17 -27.84
CA TRP A 406 -13.23 23.87 -28.45
C TRP A 406 -14.18 22.99 -27.64
N CYS A 407 -14.15 23.08 -26.30
CA CYS A 407 -15.07 22.33 -25.44
C CYS A 407 -16.56 22.63 -25.69
N TYR A 408 -16.89 23.84 -26.18
CA TYR A 408 -18.24 24.30 -26.53
C TYR A 408 -18.53 24.25 -28.04
N HIS A 409 -17.55 23.86 -28.86
CA HIS A 409 -17.71 23.89 -30.30
C HIS A 409 -18.68 22.80 -30.78
N PRO A 410 -19.66 23.09 -31.67
CA PRO A 410 -20.68 22.11 -32.10
C PRO A 410 -20.11 20.86 -32.78
N ARG A 411 -18.91 20.98 -33.37
CA ARG A 411 -18.20 19.88 -34.05
C ARG A 411 -17.08 19.27 -33.21
N ARG A 412 -17.11 19.42 -31.89
CA ARG A 412 -16.01 18.90 -31.06
C ARG A 412 -15.84 17.40 -31.28
N VAL A 413 -14.59 16.97 -31.35
CA VAL A 413 -14.22 15.55 -31.37
C VAL A 413 -13.41 15.28 -30.11
N THR A 414 -13.86 14.31 -29.31
CA THR A 414 -13.15 13.87 -28.10
C THR A 414 -11.78 13.31 -28.48
N GLY A 415 -10.72 13.75 -27.79
CA GLY A 415 -9.37 13.21 -27.97
C GLY A 415 -8.45 13.98 -28.95
N ASP A 416 -8.92 15.04 -29.60
CA ASP A 416 -8.11 15.89 -30.51
C ASP A 416 -7.05 16.77 -29.78
N CYS A 417 -7.05 16.70 -28.45
CA CYS A 417 -6.32 17.61 -27.57
C CYS A 417 -5.25 16.90 -26.71
N ARG A 418 -4.75 15.73 -27.15
CA ARG A 418 -3.80 14.92 -26.38
C ARG A 418 -2.42 15.55 -26.29
N PHE A 419 -1.90 15.64 -25.08
CA PHE A 419 -0.49 15.94 -24.83
C PHE A 419 0.44 14.93 -25.52
N LYS A 420 1.58 15.43 -26.01
CA LYS A 420 2.65 14.63 -26.61
C LYS A 420 3.95 14.87 -25.84
N PRO A 421 4.86 13.88 -25.76
CA PRO A 421 6.19 14.12 -25.20
C PRO A 421 6.84 15.32 -25.89
N ALA A 422 7.35 16.27 -25.12
CA ALA A 422 8.14 17.35 -25.68
C ALA A 422 9.51 16.81 -26.05
N VAL A 423 9.96 17.08 -27.27
CA VAL A 423 11.33 16.78 -27.68
C VAL A 423 12.24 17.74 -26.92
N SER A 424 12.74 17.31 -25.76
CA SER A 424 13.71 18.07 -25.00
C SER A 424 15.12 17.76 -25.51
N PRO A 425 15.99 18.75 -25.70
CA PRO A 425 17.37 18.51 -26.07
C PRO A 425 18.11 17.83 -24.89
N ILE A 426 18.26 16.51 -24.98
CA ILE A 426 19.35 15.67 -24.46
C ILE A 426 19.89 16.06 -23.06
N SER A 427 19.03 16.12 -22.04
CA SER A 427 19.48 15.83 -20.68
C SER A 427 18.54 14.81 -20.06
N SER A 428 19.10 13.68 -19.63
CA SER A 428 18.40 12.59 -18.94
C SER A 428 17.94 12.97 -17.52
N GLU A 429 18.36 14.12 -17.02
CA GLU A 429 18.17 14.57 -15.62
C GLU A 429 17.09 15.65 -15.47
N GLY A 430 16.21 15.82 -16.45
CA GLY A 430 15.13 16.82 -16.42
C GLY A 430 13.75 16.26 -16.03
N PRO A 431 12.77 17.13 -15.71
CA PRO A 431 11.38 16.72 -15.55
C PRO A 431 10.83 16.10 -16.84
N LEU A 432 9.91 15.13 -16.72
CA LEU A 432 9.19 14.60 -17.87
C LEU A 432 8.25 15.67 -18.40
N ARG A 433 8.57 16.20 -19.57
CA ARG A 433 7.82 17.30 -20.19
C ARG A 433 6.91 16.80 -21.31
N PHE A 434 5.66 17.24 -21.26
CA PHE A 434 4.68 17.06 -22.30
C PHE A 434 4.23 18.41 -22.85
N ARG A 435 3.95 18.48 -24.14
CA ARG A 435 3.50 19.67 -24.86
C ARG A 435 2.27 19.35 -25.69
N TRP A 436 1.34 20.29 -25.73
CA TRP A 436 0.29 20.34 -26.72
C TRP A 436 0.25 21.75 -27.29
N SER A 437 0.22 21.88 -28.62
CA SER A 437 0.08 23.18 -29.26
C SER A 437 -0.75 23.08 -30.53
N ILE A 438 -1.45 24.16 -30.83
CA ILE A 438 -2.25 24.30 -32.05
C ILE A 438 -2.16 25.73 -32.55
N VAL A 439 -1.99 25.86 -33.87
CA VAL A 439 -2.05 27.15 -34.56
C VAL A 439 -3.18 27.11 -35.57
N ARG A 440 -4.05 28.11 -35.53
CA ARG A 440 -5.18 28.30 -36.44
C ARG A 440 -5.16 29.70 -37.02
N LYS A 441 -5.58 29.81 -38.28
CA LYS A 441 -5.81 31.09 -38.95
C LYS A 441 -7.27 31.14 -39.37
N PHE A 442 -7.95 32.19 -38.94
CA PHE A 442 -9.35 32.45 -39.26
C PHE A 442 -9.40 33.66 -40.18
N TYR A 443 -9.62 33.42 -41.47
CA TYR A 443 -9.73 34.48 -42.47
C TYR A 443 -11.03 35.28 -42.26
N LEU A 444 -10.90 36.60 -42.13
CA LEU A 444 -12.00 37.55 -41.97
C LEU A 444 -12.59 37.93 -43.33
N GLU A 445 -11.72 38.07 -44.34
CA GLU A 445 -12.09 38.43 -45.72
C GLU A 445 -11.83 37.27 -46.69
N GLN A 446 -12.58 37.26 -47.81
CA GLN A 446 -12.44 36.22 -48.84
C GLN A 446 -11.10 36.27 -49.58
N ASP A 447 -10.49 37.45 -49.68
CA ASP A 447 -9.19 37.66 -50.31
C ASP A 447 -8.01 37.20 -49.44
N GLY A 448 -8.29 36.85 -48.17
CA GLY A 448 -7.30 36.44 -47.19
C GLY A 448 -6.38 37.56 -46.67
N SER A 449 -6.70 38.83 -46.95
CA SER A 449 -5.91 40.01 -46.56
C SER A 449 -5.96 40.25 -45.04
N CYS A 450 -7.09 39.88 -44.43
CA CYS A 450 -7.39 40.04 -43.03
C CYS A 450 -7.63 38.67 -42.38
N PHE A 451 -6.87 38.34 -41.33
CA PHE A 451 -7.06 37.10 -40.58
C PHE A 451 -6.74 37.28 -39.09
N VAL A 452 -7.40 36.46 -38.27
CA VAL A 452 -7.05 36.26 -36.87
C VAL A 452 -6.25 34.97 -36.76
N ARG A 453 -5.01 35.05 -36.29
CA ARG A 453 -4.21 33.89 -35.91
C ARG A 453 -4.43 33.60 -34.44
N SER A 454 -4.81 32.37 -34.13
CA SER A 454 -4.86 31.86 -32.78
C SER A 454 -3.77 30.82 -32.60
N GLU A 455 -3.00 30.97 -31.54
CA GLU A 455 -2.00 30.01 -31.11
C GLU A 455 -2.27 29.66 -29.66
N THR A 456 -2.59 28.39 -29.40
CA THR A 456 -2.73 27.88 -28.04
C THR A 456 -1.64 26.87 -27.80
N GLU A 457 -1.00 26.98 -26.65
CA GLU A 457 0.06 26.10 -26.23
C GLU A 457 -0.03 25.79 -24.74
N ASN A 458 0.08 24.52 -24.38
CA ASN A 458 0.10 24.06 -22.99
C ASN A 458 1.25 23.07 -22.79
N TYR A 459 1.81 23.07 -21.59
CA TYR A 459 2.88 22.20 -21.13
C TYR A 459 2.52 21.56 -19.80
N ILE A 460 2.92 20.30 -19.62
CA ILE A 460 2.93 19.61 -18.34
C ILE A 460 4.35 19.17 -18.04
N ASP A 461 4.84 19.51 -16.86
CA ASP A 461 6.11 19.01 -16.33
C ASP A 461 5.83 18.10 -15.13
N PHE A 462 6.31 16.87 -15.18
CA PHE A 462 6.34 15.96 -14.02
C PHE A 462 7.75 15.92 -13.42
N PRO A 463 7.88 16.05 -12.10
CA PRO A 463 9.17 15.96 -11.44
C PRO A 463 9.67 14.52 -11.52
N THR A 464 10.93 14.35 -11.92
CA THR A 464 11.64 13.06 -11.96
C THR A 464 12.59 12.88 -10.78
N ALA A 465 12.84 13.96 -10.04
CA ALA A 465 13.62 13.98 -8.83
C ALA A 465 12.88 14.80 -7.77
N PRO A 466 12.93 14.39 -6.48
CA PRO A 466 12.49 15.22 -5.37
C PRO A 466 13.25 16.55 -5.39
N SER A 467 12.51 17.64 -5.23
CA SER A 467 13.06 18.96 -4.98
C SER A 467 12.83 19.34 -3.51
N LEU A 468 13.61 20.28 -2.99
CA LEU A 468 13.39 20.85 -1.65
C LEU A 468 11.97 21.43 -1.49
N ASP A 469 11.36 21.86 -2.59
CA ASP A 469 10.02 22.45 -2.62
C ASP A 469 8.90 21.40 -2.79
N GLY A 470 9.24 20.12 -2.98
CA GLY A 470 8.30 19.01 -3.13
C GLY A 470 8.32 18.34 -4.51
N LEU A 471 7.28 17.55 -4.79
CA LEU A 471 7.02 16.86 -6.07
C LEU A 471 5.86 17.53 -6.80
N ASP A 472 6.12 18.75 -7.31
CA ASP A 472 5.09 19.55 -7.99
C ASP A 472 4.87 19.10 -9.44
N ILE A 473 3.64 18.70 -9.77
CA ILE A 473 3.19 18.56 -11.15
C ILE A 473 2.81 19.95 -11.67
N VAL A 474 3.53 20.46 -12.67
CA VAL A 474 3.36 21.83 -13.16
C VAL A 474 2.63 21.82 -14.50
N LEU A 475 1.43 22.39 -14.53
CA LEU A 475 0.68 22.68 -15.75
C LEU A 475 0.77 24.18 -16.05
N ARG A 476 1.21 24.54 -17.26
CA ARG A 476 1.28 25.94 -17.73
C ARG A 476 0.86 26.05 -19.18
N GLY A 477 0.46 27.25 -19.61
CA GLY A 477 0.08 27.47 -21.00
C GLY A 477 -0.16 28.92 -21.35
N SER A 478 -0.41 29.16 -22.62
CA SER A 478 -0.71 30.47 -23.19
C SER A 478 -1.68 30.36 -24.37
N VAL A 479 -2.48 31.41 -24.54
CA VAL A 479 -3.35 31.61 -25.69
C VAL A 479 -3.00 32.98 -26.28
N ASN A 480 -2.49 32.98 -27.51
CA ASN A 480 -2.14 34.19 -28.24
C ASN A 480 -3.14 34.40 -29.38
N LEU A 481 -3.71 35.60 -29.46
CA LEU A 481 -4.57 36.03 -30.57
C LEU A 481 -3.91 37.22 -31.26
N GLU A 482 -3.57 37.05 -32.53
CA GLU A 482 -2.97 38.08 -33.37
C GLU A 482 -3.92 38.40 -34.52
N GLN A 483 -4.43 39.63 -34.59
CA GLN A 483 -5.14 40.10 -35.77
C GLN A 483 -4.14 40.74 -36.73
N THR A 484 -4.14 40.29 -37.98
CA THR A 484 -3.33 40.89 -39.05
C THR A 484 -4.27 41.55 -40.06
N ASP A 485 -4.17 42.87 -40.17
CA ASP A 485 -4.86 43.66 -41.18
C ASP A 485 -3.83 44.11 -42.21
N LYS A 486 -3.69 43.40 -43.34
CA LYS A 486 -2.92 43.91 -44.48
C LYS A 486 -3.78 44.83 -45.33
N CYS A 487 -4.33 45.88 -44.72
CA CYS A 487 -4.83 47.00 -45.49
C CYS A 487 -3.63 47.76 -46.05
N TRP A 488 -3.24 47.47 -47.29
CA TRP A 488 -2.50 48.44 -48.09
C TRP A 488 -3.43 49.64 -48.24
N LYS A 489 -3.05 50.77 -47.63
CA LYS A 489 -3.73 52.05 -47.82
C LYS A 489 -3.57 52.55 -49.24
#